data_AF-A0A1Q3U2N2-F1
#
_entry.id   AF-A0A1Q3U2N2-F1
#
_cell.length_a   1.000
_cell.length_b   1.000
_cell.length_c   1.000
_cell.angle_alpha   90.00
_cell.angle_beta   90.00
_cell.angle_gamma   90.00
#
_symmetry.space_group_name_H-M   'P 1'
#
loop_
_entity.id
_entity.type
_entity.pdbx_description
1 polymer ?
#
loop_
_entity_poly.entity_id
_entity_poly.type
_entity_poly.pdbx_seq_one_letter_code
_entity_poly.pdbx_strand_id
1 'polypeptide(L)'
;MNIRKAVLSILLIFSTFFFHSSVKAWGPDGHAIVANLALKFVNDDVRKNVLAVLGDMPVDTAANWMDIIKSNPDYDFMRTWHYVDFPKGTSYQPSDQYNIINRLINSYNELSHKKLFCDEQVKFDLLVLLHLMGDLHMPLHTAYDDDLGGNKVTVQYDSIKTHNLHWFWDEDIIRLKKITINDCLSLFEKDSSFSKELNGNIDYVAWLNENRVLLDGIYDFPGFMLDQKYLDKSATIVKRQLLLAGLRLANILNRLFYTPAPAGNLDSLALTYKNGIPIQDVEKNMGKKVTICAHVFNIRSTPAITQITVGEKFPNNPLTIIIFAKNYPNFSQTPEVLYKEKNICVTGKIETFRGKAQIIVEEESDVKVN
;
A
#
# COMPACT_ATOMS: atom_id res chain seq x y z
N MET A 1 24.78 -62.20 -45.73
CA MET A 1 23.34 -61.94 -45.88
C MET A 1 22.66 -62.21 -44.54
N ASN A 2 21.93 -61.23 -44.01
CA ASN A 2 21.07 -61.22 -42.80
C ASN A 2 21.78 -61.23 -41.42
N ILE A 3 21.92 -60.10 -40.70
CA ILE A 3 20.97 -59.16 -40.07
C ILE A 3 20.44 -59.63 -38.69
N ARG A 4 20.90 -58.90 -37.65
CA ARG A 4 20.28 -58.56 -36.35
C ARG A 4 20.11 -59.65 -35.27
N LYS A 5 20.73 -59.39 -34.12
CA LYS A 5 20.06 -59.13 -32.82
C LYS A 5 21.08 -58.61 -31.81
N ALA A 6 21.21 -57.28 -31.73
CA ALA A 6 21.83 -56.60 -30.59
C ALA A 6 20.73 -56.42 -29.53
N VAL A 7 20.92 -56.98 -28.34
CA VAL A 7 20.07 -56.74 -27.18
C VAL A 7 20.54 -55.43 -26.56
N LEU A 8 19.86 -54.33 -26.89
CA LEU A 8 19.97 -53.07 -26.16
C LEU A 8 19.08 -53.15 -24.92
N SER A 9 19.70 -53.23 -23.75
CA SER A 9 19.04 -52.94 -22.48
C SER A 9 18.72 -51.44 -22.42
N ILE A 10 17.47 -51.08 -22.73
CA ILE A 10 16.96 -49.74 -22.55
C ILE A 10 16.62 -49.57 -21.07
N LEU A 11 17.47 -48.84 -20.35
CA LEU A 11 17.13 -48.20 -19.08
C LEU A 11 16.07 -47.13 -19.38
N LEU A 12 14.81 -47.46 -19.12
CA LEU A 12 13.72 -46.48 -19.03
C LEU A 12 13.87 -45.73 -17.70
N ILE A 13 14.74 -44.72 -17.70
CA ILE A 13 14.71 -43.66 -16.69
C ILE A 13 13.49 -42.82 -17.03
N PHE A 14 12.37 -43.08 -16.36
CA PHE A 14 11.23 -42.18 -16.29
C PHE A 14 11.70 -40.92 -15.56
N SER A 15 12.31 -40.00 -16.31
CA SER A 15 12.49 -38.62 -15.90
C SER A 15 11.10 -37.98 -15.86
N THR A 16 10.42 -38.10 -14.72
CA THR A 16 9.30 -37.23 -14.38
C THR A 16 9.85 -35.81 -14.34
N PHE A 17 9.76 -35.10 -15.47
CA PHE A 17 9.84 -33.64 -15.47
C PHE A 17 8.64 -33.17 -14.64
N PHE A 18 8.88 -32.91 -13.36
CA PHE A 18 8.03 -32.01 -12.60
C PHE A 18 8.16 -30.66 -13.28
N PHE A 19 7.23 -30.36 -14.19
CA PHE A 19 6.92 -28.99 -14.54
C PHE A 19 6.48 -28.32 -13.24
N HIS A 20 7.43 -27.67 -12.57
CA HIS A 20 7.12 -26.75 -11.50
C HIS A 20 6.41 -25.58 -12.19
N SER A 21 5.08 -25.57 -12.12
CA SER A 21 4.29 -24.39 -12.43
C SER A 21 4.83 -23.27 -11.56
N SER A 22 5.56 -22.35 -12.18
CA SER A 22 5.99 -21.13 -11.51
C SER A 22 4.73 -20.33 -11.26
N VAL A 23 4.18 -20.46 -10.06
CA VAL A 23 3.09 -19.62 -9.57
C VAL A 23 3.66 -18.21 -9.52
N LYS A 24 3.33 -17.42 -10.55
CA LYS A 24 3.52 -15.98 -10.58
C LYS A 24 2.33 -15.38 -9.86
N ALA A 25 2.54 -14.24 -9.21
CA ALA A 25 1.41 -13.52 -8.67
C ALA A 25 0.62 -12.81 -9.76
N TRP A 26 -0.02 -11.66 -9.50
CA TRP A 26 -0.55 -10.85 -10.61
C TRP A 26 0.49 -10.83 -11.72
N GLY A 27 0.05 -10.96 -12.96
CA GLY A 27 0.96 -10.88 -14.08
C GLY A 27 1.76 -9.57 -14.06
N PRO A 28 2.85 -9.48 -14.84
CA PRO A 28 3.68 -8.28 -14.85
C PRO A 28 2.92 -6.97 -15.06
N ASP A 29 1.87 -7.02 -15.88
CA ASP A 29 0.96 -5.89 -16.14
C ASP A 29 0.16 -5.48 -14.88
N GLY A 30 -0.34 -6.45 -14.10
CA GLY A 30 -1.09 -6.18 -12.87
C GLY A 30 -0.24 -5.47 -11.82
N HIS A 31 0.97 -5.96 -11.56
CA HIS A 31 1.91 -5.31 -10.65
C HIS A 31 2.29 -3.89 -11.09
N ALA A 32 2.59 -3.72 -12.38
CA ALA A 32 2.90 -2.41 -12.93
C ALA A 32 1.71 -1.44 -12.75
N ILE A 33 0.47 -1.89 -13.02
CA ILE A 33 -0.73 -1.06 -12.80
C ILE A 33 -0.87 -0.63 -11.34
N VAL A 34 -0.72 -1.56 -10.39
CA VAL A 34 -0.83 -1.28 -8.95
C VAL A 34 0.20 -0.26 -8.50
N ALA A 35 1.47 -0.45 -8.87
CA ALA A 35 2.54 0.47 -8.45
C ALA A 35 2.40 1.86 -9.08
N ASN A 36 2.01 1.95 -10.36
CA ASN A 36 1.76 3.25 -11.02
C ASN A 36 0.52 3.96 -10.47
N LEU A 37 -0.55 3.23 -10.13
CA LEU A 37 -1.69 3.80 -9.40
C LEU A 37 -1.23 4.37 -8.07
N ALA A 38 -0.43 3.62 -7.29
CA ALA A 38 0.07 4.10 -6.02
C ALA A 38 0.86 5.40 -6.17
N LEU A 39 1.81 5.45 -7.12
CA LEU A 39 2.58 6.67 -7.37
C LEU A 39 1.73 7.86 -7.84
N LYS A 40 0.60 7.62 -8.50
CA LYS A 40 -0.32 8.68 -8.88
C LYS A 40 -1.02 9.32 -7.67
N PHE A 41 -1.29 8.53 -6.61
CA PHE A 41 -2.06 8.96 -5.45
C PHE A 41 -1.23 9.33 -4.21
N VAL A 42 0.08 9.07 -4.21
CA VAL A 42 0.98 9.61 -3.18
C VAL A 42 1.20 11.11 -3.35
N ASN A 43 1.57 11.78 -2.26
CA ASN A 43 2.02 13.18 -2.28
C ASN A 43 3.30 13.34 -3.11
N ASP A 44 3.54 14.54 -3.65
CA ASP A 44 4.69 14.79 -4.54
C ASP A 44 6.05 14.57 -3.87
N ASP A 45 6.18 14.91 -2.58
CA ASP A 45 7.38 14.66 -1.78
C ASP A 45 7.60 13.17 -1.54
N VAL A 46 6.53 12.44 -1.21
CA VAL A 46 6.52 10.98 -1.04
C VAL A 46 6.93 10.32 -2.35
N ARG A 47 6.36 10.74 -3.49
CA ARG A 47 6.75 10.24 -4.82
C ARG A 47 8.25 10.41 -5.05
N LYS A 48 8.78 11.60 -4.78
CA LYS A 48 10.21 11.88 -4.93
C LYS A 48 11.06 10.98 -4.03
N ASN A 49 10.67 10.79 -2.77
CA ASN A 49 11.40 9.96 -1.81
C ASN A 49 11.38 8.47 -2.21
N VAL A 50 10.23 7.96 -2.64
CA VAL A 50 10.10 6.58 -3.15
C VAL A 50 10.99 6.38 -4.38
N LEU A 51 10.92 7.29 -5.35
CA LEU A 51 11.76 7.21 -6.55
C LEU A 51 13.25 7.34 -6.23
N ALA A 52 13.63 8.14 -5.23
CA ALA A 52 15.02 8.25 -4.79
C ALA A 52 15.55 6.93 -4.21
N VAL A 53 14.73 6.19 -3.44
CA VAL A 53 15.10 4.85 -2.93
C VAL A 53 15.22 3.84 -4.07
N LEU A 54 14.36 3.91 -5.09
CA LEU A 54 14.45 3.04 -6.26
C LEU A 54 15.70 3.37 -7.12
N GLY A 55 16.13 4.63 -7.15
CA GLY A 55 17.20 5.10 -8.03
C GLY A 55 16.78 4.98 -9.50
N ASP A 56 17.64 4.40 -10.33
CA ASP A 56 17.37 4.22 -11.77
C ASP A 56 16.43 3.05 -12.10
N MET A 57 15.99 2.28 -11.08
CA MET A 57 15.10 1.14 -11.29
C MET A 57 13.70 1.63 -11.68
N PRO A 58 13.18 1.28 -12.87
CA PRO A 58 11.82 1.64 -13.25
C PRO A 58 10.80 1.04 -12.27
N VAL A 59 9.74 1.77 -11.98
CA VAL A 59 8.72 1.36 -11.00
C VAL A 59 8.05 0.03 -11.40
N ASP A 60 7.84 -0.18 -12.69
CA ASP A 60 7.30 -1.43 -13.22
C ASP A 60 8.25 -2.61 -12.95
N THR A 61 9.56 -2.39 -13.06
CA THR A 61 10.58 -3.39 -12.72
C THR A 61 10.63 -3.63 -11.21
N ALA A 62 10.51 -2.56 -10.42
CA ALA A 62 10.48 -2.62 -8.97
C ALA A 62 9.28 -3.44 -8.46
N ALA A 63 8.08 -3.20 -9.02
CA ALA A 63 6.86 -3.91 -8.68
C ALA A 63 6.90 -5.40 -9.07
N ASN A 64 7.70 -5.75 -10.08
CA ASN A 64 7.88 -7.12 -10.56
C ASN A 64 9.12 -7.82 -9.99
N TRP A 65 9.92 -7.14 -9.17
CA TRP A 65 11.24 -7.61 -8.77
C TRP A 65 11.19 -8.95 -8.04
N MET A 66 10.22 -9.16 -7.14
CA MET A 66 10.09 -10.41 -6.38
C MET A 66 9.88 -11.62 -7.30
N ASP A 67 9.01 -11.50 -8.31
CA ASP A 67 8.77 -12.57 -9.27
C ASP A 67 9.94 -12.77 -10.25
N ILE A 68 10.66 -11.69 -10.59
CA ILE A 68 11.89 -11.77 -11.38
C ILE A 68 12.97 -12.56 -10.61
N ILE A 69 13.20 -12.21 -9.33
CA ILE A 69 14.29 -12.79 -8.54
C ILE A 69 14.01 -14.22 -8.08
N LYS A 70 12.74 -14.64 -8.02
CA LYS A 70 12.31 -16.03 -7.70
C LYS A 70 12.79 -17.08 -8.72
N SER A 71 13.32 -16.65 -9.87
CA SER A 71 14.05 -17.52 -10.79
C SER A 71 15.46 -17.89 -10.31
N ASN A 72 16.02 -17.13 -9.36
CA ASN A 72 17.26 -17.45 -8.67
C ASN A 72 16.96 -18.35 -7.44
N PRO A 73 17.51 -19.57 -7.38
CA PRO A 73 17.31 -20.49 -6.25
C PRO A 73 17.70 -19.91 -4.89
N ASP A 74 18.65 -18.98 -4.83
CA ASP A 74 19.06 -18.32 -3.58
C ASP A 74 17.91 -17.55 -2.92
N TYR A 75 16.85 -17.23 -3.67
CA TYR A 75 15.67 -16.48 -3.23
C TYR A 75 14.43 -17.37 -3.05
N ASP A 76 14.57 -18.70 -3.08
CA ASP A 76 13.44 -19.64 -2.94
C ASP A 76 12.68 -19.49 -1.62
N PHE A 77 13.32 -18.95 -0.57
CA PHE A 77 12.67 -18.67 0.70
C PHE A 77 11.54 -17.62 0.59
N MET A 78 11.54 -16.78 -0.45
CA MET A 78 10.50 -15.77 -0.67
C MET A 78 9.23 -16.37 -1.28
N ARG A 79 9.26 -17.60 -1.81
CA ARG A 79 8.12 -18.19 -2.54
C ARG A 79 6.83 -18.17 -1.73
N THR A 80 6.90 -18.45 -0.43
CA THR A 80 5.72 -18.51 0.45
C THR A 80 5.24 -17.13 0.89
N TRP A 81 6.01 -16.06 0.65
CA TRP A 81 5.59 -14.69 1.00
C TRP A 81 4.52 -14.15 0.07
N HIS A 82 4.27 -14.78 -1.07
CA HIS A 82 3.31 -14.27 -2.07
C HIS A 82 1.87 -14.59 -1.72
N TYR A 83 1.59 -15.54 -0.83
CA TYR A 83 0.22 -16.02 -0.63
C TYR A 83 -0.03 -16.47 0.81
N VAL A 84 -1.29 -16.73 1.10
CA VAL A 84 -1.71 -17.51 2.26
C VAL A 84 -3.03 -18.21 1.98
N ASP A 85 -2.99 -19.53 1.82
CA ASP A 85 -4.18 -20.33 1.57
C ASP A 85 -4.66 -21.02 2.84
N PHE A 86 -5.97 -21.16 2.96
CA PHE A 86 -6.59 -21.86 4.08
C PHE A 86 -8.02 -22.33 3.76
N PRO A 87 -8.54 -23.33 4.49
CA PRO A 87 -9.76 -24.04 4.10
C PRO A 87 -10.98 -23.15 3.88
N LYS A 88 -11.83 -23.54 2.93
CA LYS A 88 -13.12 -22.88 2.69
C LYS A 88 -13.99 -22.86 3.95
N GLY A 89 -14.66 -21.73 4.19
CA GLY A 89 -15.54 -21.55 5.36
C GLY A 89 -14.82 -21.32 6.69
N THR A 90 -13.49 -21.22 6.69
CA THR A 90 -12.70 -20.89 7.88
C THR A 90 -12.20 -19.44 7.84
N SER A 91 -11.76 -18.92 9.00
CA SER A 91 -11.16 -17.59 9.13
C SER A 91 -9.64 -17.68 9.21
N TYR A 92 -8.95 -16.66 8.68
CA TYR A 92 -7.50 -16.56 8.79
C TYR A 92 -7.06 -16.66 10.26
N GLN A 93 -6.11 -17.55 10.53
CA GLN A 93 -5.46 -17.67 11.82
C GLN A 93 -4.03 -17.14 11.71
N PRO A 94 -3.67 -16.09 12.45
CA PRO A 94 -2.28 -15.66 12.55
C PRO A 94 -1.38 -16.83 12.96
N SER A 95 -0.22 -16.92 12.34
CA SER A 95 0.79 -17.94 12.64
C SER A 95 2.18 -17.35 12.46
N ASP A 96 3.21 -18.07 12.92
CA ASP A 96 4.61 -17.68 12.71
C ASP A 96 5.15 -18.12 11.34
N GLN A 97 4.30 -18.64 10.45
CA GLN A 97 4.72 -19.09 9.13
C GLN A 97 5.07 -17.93 8.21
N TYR A 98 6.01 -18.15 7.30
CA TYR A 98 6.32 -17.20 6.25
C TYR A 98 5.17 -17.12 5.26
N ASN A 99 4.41 -16.02 5.31
CA ASN A 99 3.28 -15.75 4.45
C ASN A 99 3.17 -14.25 4.12
N ILE A 100 2.29 -13.92 3.18
CA ILE A 100 2.08 -12.54 2.71
C ILE A 100 1.74 -11.55 3.82
N ILE A 101 0.87 -11.93 4.76
CA ILE A 101 0.44 -11.05 5.86
C ILE A 101 1.62 -10.72 6.76
N ASN A 102 2.37 -11.75 7.18
CA ASN A 102 3.51 -11.56 8.05
C ASN A 102 4.63 -10.76 7.36
N ARG A 103 4.87 -11.01 6.06
CA ARG A 103 5.90 -10.26 5.34
C ARG A 103 5.51 -8.79 5.16
N LEU A 104 4.25 -8.49 4.82
CA LEU A 104 3.75 -7.10 4.73
C LEU A 104 3.84 -6.36 6.08
N ILE A 105 3.53 -7.03 7.20
CA ILE A 105 3.69 -6.47 8.55
C ILE A 105 5.17 -6.16 8.83
N ASN A 106 6.06 -7.11 8.54
CA ASN A 106 7.49 -6.94 8.77
C ASN A 106 8.06 -5.80 7.92
N SER A 107 7.81 -5.77 6.61
CA SER A 107 8.30 -4.70 5.73
C SER A 107 7.76 -3.33 6.13
N TYR A 108 6.49 -3.23 6.55
CA TYR A 108 5.95 -1.98 7.08
C TYR A 108 6.70 -1.51 8.33
N ASN A 109 6.98 -2.43 9.26
CA ASN A 109 7.70 -2.12 10.50
C ASN A 109 9.15 -1.73 10.24
N GLU A 110 9.84 -2.45 9.35
CA GLU A 110 11.22 -2.17 8.93
C GLU A 110 11.31 -0.77 8.29
N LEU A 111 10.41 -0.45 7.36
CA LEU A 111 10.36 0.87 6.71
C LEU A 111 9.92 2.01 7.64
N SER A 112 9.05 1.73 8.61
CA SER A 112 8.70 2.71 9.66
C SER A 112 9.92 3.12 10.49
N HIS A 113 10.91 2.22 10.59
CA HIS A 113 12.18 2.42 11.28
C HIS A 113 13.37 2.48 10.32
N LYS A 114 13.15 2.84 9.04
CA LYS A 114 14.17 2.84 7.97
C LYS A 114 15.52 3.51 8.32
N LYS A 115 15.54 4.47 9.25
CA LYS A 115 16.77 5.10 9.75
C LYS A 115 17.72 4.16 10.49
N LEU A 116 17.24 2.98 10.90
CA LEU A 116 18.02 1.94 11.58
C LEU A 116 18.66 0.94 10.59
N PHE A 117 18.30 1.03 9.30
CA PHE A 117 18.68 0.07 8.27
C PHE A 117 19.53 0.74 7.19
N CYS A 118 20.33 -0.05 6.46
CA CYS A 118 21.06 0.43 5.30
C CYS A 118 20.13 0.64 4.09
N ASP A 119 20.59 1.42 3.11
CA ASP A 119 19.81 1.80 1.94
C ASP A 119 19.35 0.56 1.14
N GLU A 120 20.16 -0.50 1.08
CA GLU A 120 19.81 -1.75 0.40
C GLU A 120 18.63 -2.45 1.07
N GLN A 121 18.58 -2.48 2.40
CA GLN A 121 17.48 -3.08 3.15
C GLN A 121 16.19 -2.25 2.97
N VAL A 122 16.29 -0.92 3.04
CA VAL A 122 15.17 0.00 2.79
C VAL A 122 14.62 -0.19 1.37
N LYS A 123 15.51 -0.32 0.37
CA LYS A 123 15.12 -0.61 -1.01
C LYS A 123 14.47 -1.97 -1.12
N PHE A 124 15.04 -3.01 -0.50
CA PHE A 124 14.45 -4.35 -0.49
C PHE A 124 13.03 -4.36 0.08
N ASP A 125 12.80 -3.72 1.22
CA ASP A 125 11.47 -3.67 1.84
C ASP A 125 10.47 -2.87 0.99
N LEU A 126 10.94 -1.82 0.29
CA LEU A 126 10.11 -1.10 -0.67
C LEU A 126 9.71 -2.00 -1.86
N LEU A 127 10.65 -2.76 -2.42
CA LEU A 127 10.35 -3.72 -3.50
C LEU A 127 9.31 -4.77 -3.05
N VAL A 128 9.45 -5.25 -1.82
CA VAL A 128 8.49 -6.18 -1.21
C VAL A 128 7.10 -5.56 -1.09
N LEU A 129 6.99 -4.33 -0.59
CA LEU A 129 5.69 -3.65 -0.49
C LEU A 129 5.05 -3.38 -1.87
N LEU A 130 5.83 -2.93 -2.86
CA LEU A 130 5.34 -2.66 -4.21
C LEU A 130 4.74 -3.91 -4.86
N HIS A 131 5.34 -5.09 -4.59
CA HIS A 131 4.88 -6.36 -5.12
C HIS A 131 3.71 -6.94 -4.32
N LEU A 132 3.91 -7.19 -3.02
CA LEU A 132 2.94 -7.94 -2.19
C LEU A 132 1.63 -7.19 -1.96
N MET A 133 1.60 -5.86 -2.10
CA MET A 133 0.32 -5.14 -2.09
C MET A 133 -0.55 -5.48 -3.31
N GLY A 134 0.06 -5.81 -4.45
CA GLY A 134 -0.62 -6.42 -5.58
C GLY A 134 -1.16 -7.79 -5.20
N ASP A 135 -0.28 -8.72 -4.80
CA ASP A 135 -0.62 -10.12 -4.46
C ASP A 135 -1.76 -10.18 -3.47
N LEU A 136 -1.71 -9.36 -2.41
CA LEU A 136 -2.74 -9.36 -1.37
C LEU A 136 -4.13 -9.12 -1.96
N HIS A 137 -4.23 -8.31 -3.02
CA HIS A 137 -5.46 -7.95 -3.71
C HIS A 137 -5.81 -8.87 -4.90
N MET A 138 -4.93 -9.80 -5.24
CA MET A 138 -5.26 -10.91 -6.12
C MET A 138 -6.11 -11.91 -5.30
N PRO A 139 -7.40 -12.14 -5.61
CA PRO A 139 -8.24 -12.97 -4.76
C PRO A 139 -7.71 -14.39 -4.51
N LEU A 140 -7.10 -15.00 -5.52
CA LEU A 140 -6.56 -16.36 -5.47
C LEU A 140 -5.20 -16.49 -4.77
N HIS A 141 -4.59 -15.39 -4.31
CA HIS A 141 -3.42 -15.41 -3.41
C HIS A 141 -3.80 -15.58 -1.93
N THR A 142 -5.09 -15.54 -1.63
CA THR A 142 -5.61 -15.69 -0.26
C THR A 142 -6.76 -16.71 -0.22
N ALA A 143 -6.62 -17.79 -0.98
CA ALA A 143 -7.72 -18.68 -1.36
C ALA A 143 -7.66 -20.05 -0.68
N TYR A 144 -8.12 -21.10 -1.36
CA TYR A 144 -8.32 -22.42 -0.76
C TYR A 144 -7.03 -23.24 -0.87
N ASP A 145 -6.70 -23.95 0.20
CA ASP A 145 -5.46 -24.71 0.34
C ASP A 145 -5.52 -26.06 -0.38
N ASP A 146 -6.71 -26.63 -0.55
CA ASP A 146 -6.93 -27.88 -1.27
C ASP A 146 -6.55 -27.78 -2.76
N ASP A 147 -6.79 -26.64 -3.39
CA ASP A 147 -6.49 -26.36 -4.79
C ASP A 147 -5.29 -25.41 -5.03
N LEU A 148 -4.57 -25.04 -3.98
CA LEU A 148 -3.42 -24.11 -4.01
C LEU A 148 -3.79 -22.77 -4.65
N GLY A 149 -4.90 -22.19 -4.19
CA GLY A 149 -5.43 -20.95 -4.71
C GLY A 149 -5.83 -21.06 -6.19
N GLY A 150 -6.51 -22.13 -6.58
CA GLY A 150 -6.96 -22.35 -7.95
C GLY A 150 -5.87 -22.83 -8.92
N ASN A 151 -4.63 -23.06 -8.45
CA ASN A 151 -3.56 -23.61 -9.31
C ASN A 151 -3.84 -25.05 -9.77
N LYS A 152 -4.62 -25.81 -9.00
CA LYS A 152 -5.09 -27.16 -9.38
C LYS A 152 -6.41 -27.17 -10.16
N VAL A 153 -7.07 -26.03 -10.31
CA VAL A 153 -8.34 -25.93 -11.05
C VAL A 153 -8.07 -25.63 -12.50
N THR A 154 -8.33 -26.59 -13.37
CA THR A 154 -8.16 -26.44 -14.82
C THR A 154 -9.32 -25.66 -15.41
N VAL A 155 -9.00 -24.66 -16.25
CA VAL A 155 -9.99 -23.84 -16.96
C VAL A 155 -9.63 -23.69 -18.44
N GLN A 156 -10.63 -23.40 -19.25
CA GLN A 156 -10.50 -23.11 -20.66
C GLN A 156 -11.44 -21.96 -21.02
N TYR A 157 -10.90 -20.93 -21.67
CA TYR A 157 -11.69 -19.83 -22.21
C TYR A 157 -11.59 -19.86 -23.74
N ASP A 158 -12.74 -20.00 -24.41
CA ASP A 158 -12.83 -20.16 -25.87
C ASP A 158 -12.00 -21.38 -26.39
N SER A 159 -11.51 -21.32 -27.62
CA SER A 159 -10.53 -22.23 -28.23
C SER A 159 -9.08 -21.94 -27.81
N ILE A 160 -8.88 -20.99 -26.89
CA ILE A 160 -7.57 -20.67 -26.35
C ILE A 160 -7.14 -21.77 -25.35
N LYS A 161 -5.82 -21.98 -25.29
CA LYS A 161 -5.10 -22.95 -24.45
C LYS A 161 -5.75 -23.16 -23.07
N THR A 162 -5.77 -24.42 -22.65
CA THR A 162 -6.04 -24.82 -21.27
C THR A 162 -5.01 -24.18 -20.32
N HIS A 163 -5.49 -23.51 -19.28
CA HIS A 163 -4.71 -22.92 -18.19
C HIS A 163 -5.28 -23.35 -16.84
N ASN A 164 -4.67 -22.95 -15.72
CA ASN A 164 -5.30 -23.06 -14.42
C ASN A 164 -6.05 -21.75 -14.06
N LEU A 165 -6.97 -21.82 -13.11
CA LEU A 165 -7.81 -20.69 -12.70
C LEU A 165 -6.97 -19.54 -12.15
N HIS A 166 -5.91 -19.85 -11.40
CA HIS A 166 -4.98 -18.87 -10.84
C HIS A 166 -4.38 -17.98 -11.93
N TRP A 167 -3.72 -18.60 -12.91
CA TRP A 167 -3.15 -17.94 -14.08
C TRP A 167 -4.18 -17.13 -14.86
N PHE A 168 -5.39 -17.67 -15.03
CA PHE A 168 -6.43 -16.96 -15.75
C PHE A 168 -6.73 -15.60 -15.09
N TRP A 169 -6.76 -15.57 -13.75
CA TRP A 169 -6.98 -14.36 -12.99
C TRP A 169 -5.76 -13.42 -12.95
N ASP A 170 -4.56 -13.96 -12.78
CA ASP A 170 -3.33 -13.16 -12.72
C ASP A 170 -3.02 -12.46 -14.04
N GLU A 171 -3.22 -13.15 -15.16
CA GLU A 171 -2.67 -12.77 -16.45
C GLU A 171 -3.76 -12.60 -17.51
N ASP A 172 -4.57 -13.65 -17.73
CA ASP A 172 -5.42 -13.70 -18.91
C ASP A 172 -6.55 -12.67 -18.88
N ILE A 173 -7.18 -12.41 -17.73
CA ILE A 173 -8.24 -11.41 -17.65
C ILE A 173 -7.70 -10.02 -18.03
N ILE A 174 -6.56 -9.62 -17.46
CA ILE A 174 -5.91 -8.33 -17.75
C ILE A 174 -5.57 -8.24 -19.23
N ARG A 175 -4.93 -9.28 -19.78
CA ARG A 175 -4.50 -9.34 -21.18
C ARG A 175 -5.66 -9.34 -22.17
N LEU A 176 -6.66 -10.20 -21.97
CA LEU A 176 -7.80 -10.36 -22.86
C LEU A 176 -8.68 -9.11 -22.87
N LYS A 177 -8.83 -8.45 -21.71
CA LYS A 177 -9.58 -7.20 -21.59
C LYS A 177 -8.75 -5.94 -21.82
N LYS A 178 -7.43 -6.08 -22.00
CA LYS A 178 -6.49 -4.97 -22.16
C LYS A 178 -6.68 -3.93 -21.05
N ILE A 179 -6.79 -4.40 -19.81
CA ILE A 179 -7.05 -3.55 -18.66
C ILE A 179 -5.86 -2.60 -18.49
N THR A 180 -6.13 -1.32 -18.36
CA THR A 180 -5.14 -0.26 -18.17
C THR A 180 -5.34 0.47 -16.85
N ILE A 181 -4.36 1.30 -16.49
CA ILE A 181 -4.50 2.24 -15.38
C ILE A 181 -5.72 3.16 -15.53
N ASN A 182 -6.07 3.58 -16.76
CA ASN A 182 -7.21 4.47 -17.01
C ASN A 182 -8.55 3.80 -16.71
N ASP A 183 -8.66 2.48 -16.93
CA ASP A 183 -9.86 1.74 -16.58
C ASP A 183 -10.09 1.73 -15.06
N CYS A 184 -9.01 1.63 -14.29
CA CYS A 184 -9.04 1.71 -12.83
C CYS A 184 -9.38 3.13 -12.36
N LEU A 185 -8.76 4.15 -12.95
CA LEU A 185 -9.04 5.55 -12.62
C LEU A 185 -10.49 5.96 -12.93
N SER A 186 -11.07 5.43 -14.02
CA SER A 186 -12.49 5.67 -14.31
C SER A 186 -13.41 5.13 -13.22
N LEU A 187 -13.05 4.06 -12.50
CA LEU A 187 -13.81 3.58 -11.34
C LEU A 187 -13.70 4.55 -10.17
N PHE A 188 -12.49 5.05 -9.90
CA PHE A 188 -12.26 6.04 -8.85
C PHE A 188 -13.05 7.34 -9.08
N GLU A 189 -13.10 7.83 -10.32
CA GLU A 189 -13.86 9.03 -10.70
C GLU A 189 -15.37 8.85 -10.54
N LYS A 190 -15.89 7.64 -10.78
CA LYS A 190 -17.32 7.32 -10.69
C LYS A 190 -17.81 7.07 -9.27
N ASP A 191 -16.92 6.63 -8.38
CA ASP A 191 -17.26 6.27 -7.01
C ASP A 191 -16.29 6.91 -6.01
N SER A 192 -16.69 8.04 -5.44
CA SER A 192 -15.88 8.77 -4.47
C SER A 192 -15.64 7.99 -3.17
N SER A 193 -16.35 6.88 -2.92
CA SER A 193 -16.14 6.06 -1.72
C SER A 193 -14.76 5.41 -1.68
N PHE A 194 -14.10 5.24 -2.82
CA PHE A 194 -12.71 4.76 -2.88
C PHE A 194 -11.70 5.71 -2.22
N SER A 195 -12.00 7.01 -2.15
CA SER A 195 -11.10 8.01 -1.54
C SER A 195 -10.78 7.71 -0.07
N LYS A 196 -11.66 6.97 0.63
CA LYS A 196 -11.42 6.55 2.02
C LYS A 196 -10.19 5.66 2.18
N GLU A 197 -9.83 4.89 1.15
CA GLU A 197 -8.68 3.97 1.19
C GLU A 197 -7.35 4.71 1.30
N LEU A 198 -7.28 5.97 0.82
CA LEU A 198 -6.08 6.80 0.86
C LEU A 198 -5.71 7.24 2.28
N ASN A 199 -6.66 7.20 3.22
CA ASN A 199 -6.46 7.64 4.61
C ASN A 199 -6.94 6.60 5.64
N GLY A 200 -7.45 5.45 5.19
CA GLY A 200 -8.00 4.39 6.03
C GLY A 200 -6.94 3.70 6.89
N ASN A 201 -7.38 2.88 7.84
CA ASN A 201 -6.45 2.06 8.64
C ASN A 201 -5.75 1.01 7.76
N ILE A 202 -4.50 0.70 8.09
CA ILE A 202 -3.77 -0.39 7.44
C ILE A 202 -4.13 -1.66 8.20
N ASP A 203 -4.87 -2.55 7.54
CA ASP A 203 -5.31 -3.82 8.08
C ASP A 203 -5.27 -4.89 6.98
N TYR A 204 -4.12 -5.55 6.88
CA TYR A 204 -3.89 -6.58 5.85
C TYR A 204 -4.85 -7.78 6.01
N VAL A 205 -5.28 -8.09 7.24
CA VAL A 205 -6.22 -9.21 7.49
C VAL A 205 -7.63 -8.82 7.04
N ALA A 206 -8.04 -7.58 7.26
CA ALA A 206 -9.31 -7.09 6.72
C ALA A 206 -9.33 -7.14 5.19
N TRP A 207 -8.27 -6.67 4.53
CA TRP A 207 -8.17 -6.69 3.06
C TRP A 207 -8.12 -8.11 2.49
N LEU A 208 -7.43 -9.03 3.16
CA LEU A 208 -7.48 -10.46 2.86
C LEU A 208 -8.92 -11.01 2.95
N ASN A 209 -9.65 -10.67 4.02
CA ASN A 209 -11.02 -11.15 4.20
C ASN A 209 -11.97 -10.59 3.13
N GLU A 210 -11.80 -9.33 2.72
CA GLU A 210 -12.53 -8.73 1.60
C GLU A 210 -12.33 -9.52 0.30
N ASN A 211 -11.12 -10.04 0.07
CA ASN A 211 -10.84 -10.87 -1.09
C ASN A 211 -11.48 -12.24 -1.02
N ARG A 212 -11.52 -12.86 0.16
CA ARG A 212 -12.16 -14.16 0.33
C ARG A 212 -13.66 -14.15 0.07
N VAL A 213 -14.33 -13.02 0.30
CA VAL A 213 -15.76 -12.85 -0.04
C VAL A 213 -16.01 -13.00 -1.55
N LEU A 214 -14.99 -12.76 -2.38
CA LEU A 214 -15.13 -12.87 -3.84
C LEU A 214 -15.07 -14.32 -4.32
N LEU A 215 -14.42 -15.22 -3.57
CA LEU A 215 -14.06 -16.57 -4.04
C LEU A 215 -15.26 -17.37 -4.51
N ASP A 216 -16.39 -17.33 -3.80
CA ASP A 216 -17.60 -18.06 -4.23
C ASP A 216 -18.04 -17.65 -5.65
N GLY A 217 -17.94 -16.37 -5.99
CA GLY A 217 -18.25 -15.87 -7.34
C GLY A 217 -17.15 -16.13 -8.37
N ILE A 218 -15.92 -16.41 -7.93
CA ILE A 218 -14.76 -16.77 -8.77
C ILE A 218 -14.84 -18.23 -9.20
N TYR A 219 -15.22 -19.13 -8.28
CA TYR A 219 -15.39 -20.56 -8.56
C TYR A 219 -16.76 -20.91 -9.18
N ASP A 220 -17.61 -19.91 -9.45
CA ASP A 220 -18.94 -20.07 -10.04
C ASP A 220 -18.87 -20.17 -11.58
N PHE A 221 -18.48 -21.34 -12.08
CA PHE A 221 -18.50 -21.67 -13.51
C PHE A 221 -18.73 -23.17 -13.75
N PRO A 222 -19.35 -23.56 -14.88
CA PRO A 222 -19.68 -24.96 -15.15
C PRO A 222 -18.47 -25.76 -15.66
N GLY A 223 -18.07 -26.77 -14.89
CA GLY A 223 -16.97 -27.67 -15.26
C GLY A 223 -15.64 -26.93 -15.34
N PHE A 224 -15.11 -26.79 -16.56
CA PHE A 224 -13.84 -26.10 -16.82
C PHE A 224 -13.98 -24.96 -17.84
N MET A 225 -15.17 -24.72 -18.38
CA MET A 225 -15.37 -23.73 -19.46
C MET A 225 -15.72 -22.36 -18.89
N LEU A 226 -14.93 -21.36 -19.24
CA LEU A 226 -15.18 -19.95 -18.95
C LEU A 226 -15.77 -19.30 -20.20
N ASP A 227 -16.89 -18.57 -20.04
CA ASP A 227 -17.55 -17.87 -21.11
C ASP A 227 -17.26 -16.36 -21.08
N GLN A 228 -17.78 -15.63 -22.07
CA GLN A 228 -17.62 -14.18 -22.16
C GLN A 228 -18.20 -13.46 -20.92
N LYS A 229 -19.30 -13.98 -20.37
CA LYS A 229 -19.97 -13.39 -19.20
C LYS A 229 -19.09 -13.52 -17.95
N TYR A 230 -18.43 -14.65 -17.77
CA TYR A 230 -17.44 -14.85 -16.72
C TYR A 230 -16.30 -13.86 -16.88
N LEU A 231 -15.71 -13.75 -18.08
CA LEU A 231 -14.62 -12.81 -18.33
C LEU A 231 -15.04 -11.35 -18.03
N ASP A 232 -16.23 -10.92 -18.43
CA ASP A 232 -16.73 -9.55 -18.20
C ASP A 232 -16.95 -9.24 -16.71
N LYS A 233 -17.57 -10.19 -15.99
CA LYS A 233 -17.79 -10.11 -14.54
C LYS A 233 -16.45 -10.05 -13.80
N SER A 234 -15.55 -10.97 -14.11
CA SER A 234 -14.25 -11.08 -13.44
C SER A 234 -13.35 -9.88 -13.77
N ALA A 235 -13.36 -9.35 -14.99
CA ALA A 235 -12.64 -8.12 -15.33
C ALA A 235 -13.10 -6.89 -14.54
N THR A 236 -14.38 -6.84 -14.17
CA THR A 236 -14.90 -5.78 -13.29
C THR A 236 -14.32 -5.90 -11.88
N ILE A 237 -14.18 -7.13 -11.37
CA ILE A 237 -13.55 -7.41 -10.09
C ILE A 237 -12.05 -7.08 -10.14
N VAL A 238 -11.34 -7.53 -11.18
CA VAL A 238 -9.90 -7.27 -11.37
C VAL A 238 -9.60 -5.76 -11.37
N LYS A 239 -10.33 -4.96 -12.16
CA LYS A 239 -10.14 -3.49 -12.16
C LYS A 239 -10.35 -2.87 -10.78
N ARG A 240 -11.36 -3.35 -10.04
CA ARG A 240 -11.62 -2.89 -8.66
C ARG A 240 -10.47 -3.27 -7.72
N GLN A 241 -9.95 -4.49 -7.82
CA GLN A 241 -8.85 -4.96 -6.98
C GLN A 241 -7.54 -4.24 -7.25
N LEU A 242 -7.19 -4.03 -8.53
CA LEU A 242 -6.03 -3.23 -8.92
C LEU A 242 -6.13 -1.79 -8.37
N LEU A 243 -7.32 -1.18 -8.43
CA LEU A 243 -7.56 0.13 -7.83
C LEU A 243 -7.37 0.13 -6.31
N LEU A 244 -8.00 -0.81 -5.60
CA LEU A 244 -7.88 -0.92 -4.14
C LEU A 244 -6.42 -1.11 -3.71
N ALA A 245 -5.69 -2.02 -4.39
CA ALA A 245 -4.28 -2.27 -4.16
C ALA A 245 -3.45 -0.99 -4.30
N GLY A 246 -3.65 -0.24 -5.40
CA GLY A 246 -2.94 1.01 -5.66
C GLY A 246 -3.24 2.09 -4.62
N LEU A 247 -4.51 2.28 -4.24
CA LEU A 247 -4.90 3.28 -3.24
C LEU A 247 -4.37 2.94 -1.84
N ARG A 248 -4.44 1.68 -1.43
CA ARG A 248 -3.94 1.21 -0.13
C ARG A 248 -2.42 1.26 -0.06
N LEU A 249 -1.74 0.90 -1.15
CA LEU A 249 -0.30 1.07 -1.29
C LEU A 249 0.08 2.57 -1.23
N ALA A 250 -0.68 3.47 -1.87
CA ALA A 250 -0.44 4.91 -1.76
C ALA A 250 -0.56 5.41 -0.31
N ASN A 251 -1.58 4.98 0.43
CA ASN A 251 -1.74 5.30 1.85
C ASN A 251 -0.54 4.81 2.67
N ILE A 252 -0.08 3.57 2.44
CA ILE A 252 1.11 3.01 3.10
C ILE A 252 2.36 3.84 2.76
N LEU A 253 2.62 4.11 1.49
CA LEU A 253 3.79 4.88 1.06
C LEU A 253 3.76 6.30 1.60
N ASN A 254 2.59 6.96 1.62
CA ASN A 254 2.43 8.26 2.26
C ASN A 254 2.81 8.20 3.74
N ARG A 255 2.46 7.16 4.50
CA ARG A 255 2.88 7.06 5.91
C ARG A 255 4.37 6.78 6.08
N LEU A 256 4.93 5.95 5.20
CA LEU A 256 6.30 5.45 5.34
C LEU A 256 7.34 6.40 4.79
N PHE A 257 7.06 7.12 3.71
CA PHE A 257 8.03 7.95 2.98
C PHE A 257 7.70 9.44 2.99
N TYR A 258 6.68 9.84 3.73
CA TYR A 258 6.46 11.25 4.00
C TYR A 258 7.64 11.84 4.75
N THR A 259 8.11 12.99 4.26
CA THR A 259 9.11 13.78 4.96
C THR A 259 8.49 15.15 5.20
N PRO A 260 8.32 15.57 6.46
CA PRO A 260 7.98 16.95 6.76
C PRO A 260 8.90 17.89 5.98
N ALA A 261 8.38 19.00 5.44
CA ALA A 261 9.25 20.00 4.80
C ALA A 261 10.39 20.34 5.77
N PRO A 262 11.65 20.48 5.30
CA PRO A 262 12.77 20.82 6.18
C PRO A 262 12.40 22.07 6.98
N ALA A 263 12.66 22.06 8.30
CA ALA A 263 12.27 23.16 9.19
C ALA A 263 12.66 24.54 8.63
N GLY A 264 13.82 24.66 7.96
CA GLY A 264 14.27 25.90 7.33
C GLY A 264 13.36 26.46 6.21
N ASN A 265 12.62 25.61 5.49
CA ASN A 265 11.61 26.06 4.52
C ASN A 265 10.36 26.60 5.22
N LEU A 266 9.98 26.00 6.34
CA LEU A 266 8.83 26.46 7.14
C LEU A 266 9.16 27.73 7.93
N ASP A 267 10.39 27.85 8.43
CA ASP A 267 10.87 29.08 9.07
C ASP A 267 10.88 30.24 8.06
N SER A 268 11.38 30.01 6.84
CA SER A 268 11.33 30.99 5.76
C SER A 268 9.90 31.38 5.38
N LEU A 269 8.98 30.40 5.32
CA LEU A 269 7.56 30.65 5.07
C LEU A 269 6.92 31.46 6.20
N ALA A 270 7.20 31.12 7.46
CA ALA A 270 6.71 31.86 8.61
C ALA A 270 7.10 33.33 8.51
N LEU A 271 8.37 33.62 8.18
CA LEU A 271 8.89 34.98 8.03
C LEU A 271 8.22 35.84 6.94
N THR A 272 7.42 35.24 6.04
CA THR A 272 6.60 35.99 5.07
C THR A 272 5.37 36.63 5.70
N TYR A 273 4.95 36.18 6.90
CA TYR A 273 3.84 36.75 7.65
C TYR A 273 4.32 37.94 8.50
N LYS A 274 3.46 38.97 8.67
CA LYS A 274 3.81 40.21 9.40
C LYS A 274 4.36 39.98 10.82
N ASN A 275 3.84 38.99 11.53
CA ASN A 275 4.29 38.57 12.87
C ASN A 275 4.84 37.13 12.86
N GLY A 276 5.41 36.73 11.73
CA GLY A 276 6.01 35.43 11.53
C GLY A 276 7.26 35.22 12.36
N ILE A 277 7.39 34.07 13.02
CA ILE A 277 8.63 33.69 13.70
C ILE A 277 9.02 32.23 13.37
N PRO A 278 10.33 31.90 13.37
CA PRO A 278 10.78 30.51 13.35
C PRO A 278 10.26 29.74 14.56
N ILE A 279 10.00 28.44 14.42
CA ILE A 279 9.43 27.65 15.52
C ILE A 279 10.39 27.49 16.71
N GLN A 280 11.70 27.63 16.47
CA GLN A 280 12.73 27.56 17.53
C GLN A 280 12.70 28.81 18.43
N ASP A 281 12.05 29.90 18.00
CA ASP A 281 11.94 31.15 18.75
C ASP A 281 10.63 31.26 19.57
N VAL A 282 9.85 30.18 19.67
CA VAL A 282 8.61 30.12 20.47
C VAL A 282 8.83 30.59 21.90
N GLU A 283 9.84 30.06 22.59
CA GLU A 283 10.12 30.41 23.99
C GLU A 283 10.53 31.88 24.18
N LYS A 284 11.16 32.49 23.17
CA LYS A 284 11.57 33.91 23.21
C LYS A 284 10.40 34.87 22.97
N ASN A 285 9.25 34.35 22.53
CA ASN A 285 8.10 35.14 22.10
C ASN A 285 6.83 34.83 22.91
N MET A 286 6.99 34.28 24.12
CA MET A 286 5.88 34.03 25.05
C MET A 286 4.99 35.27 25.25
N GLY A 287 3.67 35.05 25.23
CA GLY A 287 2.67 36.08 25.42
C GLY A 287 2.37 36.94 24.18
N LYS A 288 3.15 36.81 23.09
CA LYS A 288 2.93 37.55 21.85
C LYS A 288 1.99 36.80 20.91
N LYS A 289 1.23 37.55 20.10
CA LYS A 289 0.46 37.01 18.97
C LYS A 289 1.37 36.92 17.74
N VAL A 290 1.66 35.71 17.28
CA VAL A 290 2.60 35.41 16.19
C VAL A 290 1.99 34.44 15.19
N THR A 291 2.65 34.28 14.05
CA THR A 291 2.40 33.20 13.10
C THR A 291 3.59 32.25 13.09
N ILE A 292 3.35 30.96 13.25
CA ILE A 292 4.39 29.92 13.22
C ILE A 292 3.98 28.89 12.19
N CYS A 293 4.90 28.57 11.28
CA CYS A 293 4.71 27.51 10.30
C CYS A 293 5.45 26.25 10.74
N ALA A 294 4.75 25.13 10.80
CA ALA A 294 5.28 23.89 11.33
C ALA A 294 4.53 22.68 10.77
N HIS A 295 5.21 21.54 10.76
CA HIS A 295 4.61 20.28 10.41
C HIS A 295 3.82 19.68 11.58
N VAL A 296 2.65 19.10 11.29
CA VAL A 296 1.80 18.39 12.25
C VAL A 296 2.21 16.92 12.36
N PHE A 297 2.82 16.55 13.50
CA PHE A 297 3.31 15.19 13.75
C PHE A 297 2.29 14.26 14.41
N ASN A 298 1.33 14.82 15.14
CA ASN A 298 0.32 14.04 15.83
C ASN A 298 -0.90 14.89 16.12
N ILE A 299 -2.08 14.29 16.06
CA ILE A 299 -3.34 14.87 16.51
C ILE A 299 -3.99 13.89 17.47
N ARG A 300 -4.26 14.35 18.69
CA ARG A 300 -5.00 13.60 19.69
C ARG A 300 -6.27 14.36 20.06
N SER A 301 -7.41 13.82 19.65
CA SER A 301 -8.72 14.36 19.99
C SER A 301 -9.39 13.59 21.12
N THR A 302 -10.08 14.33 21.95
CA THR A 302 -10.96 13.85 23.03
C THR A 302 -12.28 14.63 22.95
N PRO A 303 -13.33 14.20 23.67
CA PRO A 303 -14.57 14.98 23.75
C PRO A 303 -14.41 16.40 24.30
N ALA A 304 -13.31 16.70 25.02
CA ALA A 304 -13.09 18.00 25.65
C ALA A 304 -12.11 18.90 24.87
N ILE A 305 -11.05 18.33 24.31
CA ILE A 305 -9.99 19.06 23.60
C ILE A 305 -9.39 18.23 22.46
N THR A 306 -8.86 18.94 21.46
CA THR A 306 -7.94 18.40 20.46
C THR A 306 -6.55 19.00 20.69
N GLN A 307 -5.54 18.13 20.73
CA GLN A 307 -4.13 18.50 20.85
C GLN A 307 -3.39 18.16 19.56
N ILE A 308 -2.76 19.15 18.95
CA ILE A 308 -1.99 19.01 17.72
C ILE A 308 -0.52 19.26 18.06
N THR A 309 0.32 18.23 17.91
CA THR A 309 1.76 18.29 18.13
C THR A 309 2.45 18.77 16.87
N VAL A 310 3.22 19.86 16.94
CA VAL A 310 3.89 20.43 15.77
C VAL A 310 5.39 20.64 15.98
N GLY A 311 6.13 20.69 14.87
CA GLY A 311 7.57 20.95 14.84
C GLY A 311 8.43 19.72 15.08
N GLU A 312 8.11 18.93 16.11
CA GLU A 312 8.71 17.62 16.36
C GLU A 312 7.68 16.65 16.99
N LYS A 313 8.04 15.37 17.11
CA LYS A 313 7.23 14.39 17.86
C LYS A 313 7.28 14.69 19.36
N PHE A 314 6.16 14.44 20.05
CA PHE A 314 6.11 14.46 21.51
C PHE A 314 7.15 13.47 22.09
N PRO A 315 7.88 13.81 23.18
CA PRO A 315 7.73 14.98 24.05
C PRO A 315 8.61 16.20 23.68
N ASN A 316 9.33 16.13 22.56
CA ASN A 316 10.32 17.13 22.15
C ASN A 316 9.71 18.29 21.34
N ASN A 317 8.40 18.23 21.08
CA ASN A 317 7.71 19.23 20.29
C ASN A 317 7.85 20.65 20.90
N PRO A 318 8.31 21.64 20.13
CA PRO A 318 8.47 23.01 20.60
C PRO A 318 7.14 23.73 20.83
N LEU A 319 6.06 23.29 20.17
CA LEU A 319 4.74 23.89 20.27
C LEU A 319 3.64 22.82 20.25
N THR A 320 2.57 23.07 21.00
CA THR A 320 1.32 22.29 20.94
C THR A 320 0.16 23.23 20.58
N ILE A 321 -0.63 22.91 19.56
CA ILE A 321 -1.84 23.68 19.25
C ILE A 321 -3.03 23.01 19.95
N ILE A 322 -3.89 23.81 20.58
CA ILE A 322 -5.04 23.34 21.34
C ILE A 322 -6.32 23.90 20.72
N ILE A 323 -7.29 23.01 20.46
CA ILE A 323 -8.66 23.39 20.09
C ILE A 323 -9.58 22.85 21.18
N PHE A 324 -10.29 23.73 21.87
CA PHE A 324 -11.29 23.32 22.86
C PHE A 324 -12.59 22.89 22.18
N ALA A 325 -13.31 21.93 22.77
CA ALA A 325 -14.56 21.41 22.20
C ALA A 325 -15.61 22.49 21.90
N LYS A 326 -15.64 23.57 22.69
CA LYS A 326 -16.51 24.74 22.45
C LYS A 326 -16.28 25.41 21.08
N ASN A 327 -15.09 25.23 20.49
CA ASN A 327 -14.70 25.84 19.21
C ASN A 327 -14.89 24.88 18.03
N TYR A 328 -15.21 23.59 18.23
CA TYR A 328 -15.39 22.63 17.12
C TYR A 328 -16.41 23.07 16.06
N PRO A 329 -17.53 23.75 16.39
CA PRO A 329 -18.46 24.24 15.38
C PRO A 329 -17.87 25.28 14.41
N ASN A 330 -16.71 25.87 14.73
CA ASN A 330 -16.03 26.85 13.87
C ASN A 330 -15.12 26.21 12.82
N PHE A 331 -15.15 24.88 12.68
CA PHE A 331 -14.36 24.11 11.72
C PHE A 331 -15.28 23.35 10.77
N SER A 332 -14.92 23.35 9.48
CA SER A 332 -15.65 22.67 8.41
C SER A 332 -15.60 21.15 8.51
N GLN A 333 -14.50 20.61 9.07
CA GLN A 333 -14.25 19.18 9.26
C GLN A 333 -13.47 18.96 10.57
N THR A 334 -13.24 17.71 10.97
CA THR A 334 -12.45 17.45 12.17
C THR A 334 -10.99 17.85 11.96
N PRO A 335 -10.27 18.28 13.02
CA PRO A 335 -8.85 18.63 12.93
C PRO A 335 -7.98 17.52 12.32
N GLU A 336 -8.32 16.24 12.53
CA GLU A 336 -7.64 15.11 11.88
C GLU A 336 -7.76 15.16 10.36
N VAL A 337 -8.91 15.51 9.82
CA VAL A 337 -9.08 15.60 8.36
C VAL A 337 -8.43 16.88 7.82
N LEU A 338 -8.53 17.98 8.59
CA LEU A 338 -8.00 19.26 8.18
C LEU A 338 -6.48 19.34 8.22
N TYR A 339 -5.81 18.78 9.23
CA TYR A 339 -4.42 19.13 9.56
C TYR A 339 -3.45 17.94 9.72
N LYS A 340 -3.93 16.70 9.78
CA LYS A 340 -3.06 15.53 10.03
C LYS A 340 -1.98 15.40 8.96
N GLU A 341 -0.72 15.24 9.40
CA GLU A 341 0.48 15.15 8.56
C GLU A 341 0.64 16.31 7.55
N LYS A 342 0.05 17.48 7.80
CA LYS A 342 0.18 18.65 6.94
C LYS A 342 1.19 19.65 7.50
N ASN A 343 1.74 20.47 6.62
CA ASN A 343 2.41 21.70 7.03
C ASN A 343 1.34 22.77 7.25
N ILE A 344 1.37 23.42 8.41
CA ILE A 344 0.41 24.44 8.75
C ILE A 344 1.12 25.71 9.23
N CYS A 345 0.51 26.87 8.98
CA CYS A 345 0.87 28.12 9.62
C CYS A 345 -0.25 28.51 10.59
N VAL A 346 0.03 28.40 11.89
CA VAL A 346 -0.91 28.76 12.95
C VAL A 346 -0.64 30.19 13.41
N THR A 347 -1.69 30.98 13.53
CA THR A 347 -1.65 32.34 14.08
C THR A 347 -2.36 32.38 15.41
N GLY A 348 -1.68 32.87 16.44
CA GLY A 348 -2.29 32.95 17.77
C GLY A 348 -1.31 33.45 18.82
N LYS A 349 -1.82 33.60 20.05
CA LYS A 349 -1.01 34.01 21.19
C LYS A 349 -0.27 32.79 21.75
N ILE A 350 1.05 32.90 21.93
CA ILE A 350 1.82 31.85 22.59
C ILE A 350 1.56 31.92 24.10
N GLU A 351 1.07 30.83 24.66
CA GLU A 351 0.79 30.66 26.09
C GLU A 351 1.53 29.45 26.64
N THR A 352 1.66 29.37 27.97
CA THR A 352 2.28 28.21 28.63
C THR A 352 1.23 27.40 29.35
N PHE A 353 1.24 26.09 29.17
CA PHE A 353 0.50 25.16 30.00
C PHE A 353 1.44 24.07 30.52
N ARG A 354 1.54 23.95 31.85
CA ARG A 354 2.44 22.98 32.53
C ARG A 354 3.88 23.02 32.01
N GLY A 355 4.40 24.21 31.74
CA GLY A 355 5.77 24.42 31.26
C GLY A 355 5.99 24.12 29.77
N LYS A 356 4.94 23.82 29.00
CA LYS A 356 5.02 23.64 27.54
C LYS A 356 4.32 24.80 26.82
N ALA A 357 4.91 25.27 25.74
CA ALA A 357 4.33 26.31 24.91
C ALA A 357 3.14 25.77 24.11
N GLN A 358 2.09 26.58 24.01
CA GLN A 358 0.89 26.28 23.27
C GLN A 358 0.30 27.50 22.56
N ILE A 359 -0.47 27.25 21.52
CA ILE A 359 -1.38 28.25 20.92
C ILE A 359 -2.80 27.67 20.99
N ILE A 360 -3.75 28.46 21.49
CA ILE A 360 -5.17 28.12 21.43
C ILE A 360 -5.72 28.65 20.12
N VAL A 361 -6.38 27.77 19.36
CA VAL A 361 -7.05 28.10 18.10
C VAL A 361 -8.56 28.16 18.35
N GLU A 362 -9.19 29.22 17.86
CA GLU A 362 -10.62 29.48 18.06
C GLU A 362 -11.45 29.27 16.80
N GLU A 363 -10.85 29.47 15.63
CA GLU A 363 -11.50 29.32 14.33
C GLU A 363 -10.58 28.67 13.29
N GLU A 364 -11.15 28.05 12.27
CA GLU A 364 -10.36 27.42 11.20
C GLU A 364 -9.42 28.41 10.48
N SER A 365 -9.80 29.69 10.42
CA SER A 365 -9.03 30.75 9.73
C SER A 365 -7.69 31.09 10.42
N ASP A 366 -7.53 30.75 11.70
CA ASP A 366 -6.26 30.89 12.44
C ASP A 366 -5.18 29.93 11.93
N VAL A 367 -5.55 28.87 11.20
CA VAL A 367 -4.63 27.82 10.73
C VAL A 367 -4.70 27.69 9.21
N LYS A 368 -3.60 28.04 8.54
CA LYS A 368 -3.47 27.86 7.08
C LYS A 368 -2.69 26.60 6.75
N VAL A 369 -3.27 25.71 5.95
CA VAL A 369 -2.57 24.54 5.39
C VAL A 369 -1.71 24.98 4.21
N ASN A 370 -0.46 24.50 4.13
CA ASN A 370 0.47 24.76 3.03
C ASN A 370 0.97 23.47 2.39
#